data_AF-A0A1F2TBB0-F1
#
_entry.id   AF-A0A1F2TBB0-F1
#
_cell.length_a   1.000
_cell.length_b   1.000
_cell.length_c   1.000
_cell.angle_alpha   90.00
_cell.angle_beta   90.00
_cell.angle_gamma   90.00
#
_symmetry.space_group_name_H-M   'P 1'
#
loop_
_entity.id
_entity.type
_entity.pdbx_description
1 polymer ?
#
loop_
_entity_poly.entity_id
_entity_poly.type
_entity_poly.pdbx_seq_one_letter_code
_entity_poly.pdbx_strand_id
1 'polypeptide(L)'
;MPGAIPARSADTTLDAERVQVALLRAAPVARRLHVALALSATVIGAARRALARAHPHASVRELDLRFVELHYGADTAAGLRSDLDRRDTTVVNV
;
A
#
# COMPACT_ATOMS: atom_id res chain seq x y z
N MET A 1 14.53 -14.25 6.47
CA MET A 1 14.36 -13.15 5.50
C MET A 1 13.81 -13.74 4.21
N PRO A 2 12.58 -13.42 3.78
CA PRO A 2 12.19 -13.73 2.41
C PRO A 2 13.19 -13.02 1.47
N GLY A 3 13.68 -13.74 0.46
CA GLY A 3 14.69 -13.22 -0.47
C GLY A 3 14.23 -11.92 -1.14
N ALA A 4 15.18 -11.05 -1.47
CA ALA A 4 14.89 -9.80 -2.15
C ALA A 4 14.02 -10.06 -3.39
N ILE A 5 12.89 -9.36 -3.49
CA ILE A 5 12.03 -9.44 -4.68
C ILE A 5 12.88 -8.93 -5.86
N PRO A 6 13.09 -9.73 -6.91
CA PRO A 6 13.91 -9.32 -8.03
C PRO A 6 13.28 -8.09 -8.71
N ALA A 7 14.13 -7.17 -9.17
CA ALA A 7 13.68 -5.93 -9.81
C ALA A 7 12.83 -6.16 -11.08
N ARG A 8 12.95 -7.33 -11.69
CA ARG A 8 12.23 -7.76 -12.89
C ARG A 8 11.63 -9.15 -12.64
N SER A 9 10.38 -9.36 -13.04
CA SER A 9 9.75 -10.69 -13.02
C SER A 9 10.50 -11.66 -13.93
N ALA A 10 10.63 -12.93 -13.50
CA ALA A 10 11.21 -13.98 -14.34
C ALA A 10 10.35 -14.27 -15.59
N ASP A 11 9.05 -13.95 -15.54
CA ASP A 11 8.07 -14.14 -16.61
C ASP A 11 8.01 -12.96 -17.61
N THR A 12 8.88 -11.97 -17.49
CA THR A 12 8.94 -10.83 -18.42
C THR A 12 10.25 -10.84 -19.18
N THR A 13 10.23 -11.05 -20.50
CA THR A 13 11.44 -11.00 -21.32
C THR A 13 12.09 -9.61 -21.31
N LEU A 14 13.40 -9.53 -21.55
CA LEU A 14 14.12 -8.23 -21.58
C LEU A 14 13.56 -7.28 -22.64
N ASP A 15 13.13 -7.82 -23.79
CA ASP A 15 12.58 -6.99 -24.86
C ASP A 15 11.20 -6.44 -24.48
N ALA A 16 10.36 -7.23 -23.80
CA ALA A 16 9.08 -6.77 -23.28
C ALA A 16 9.26 -5.65 -22.24
N GLU A 17 10.22 -5.80 -21.32
CA GLU A 17 10.56 -4.75 -20.34
C GLU A 17 11.00 -3.45 -21.02
N ARG A 18 11.90 -3.55 -22.01
CA ARG A 18 12.38 -2.38 -22.79
C ARG A 18 11.23 -1.65 -23.46
N VAL A 19 10.33 -2.39 -24.11
CA VAL A 19 9.14 -1.82 -24.78
C VAL A 19 8.22 -1.15 -23.77
N GLN A 20 7.94 -1.80 -22.63
CA GLN A 20 7.09 -1.24 -21.58
C GLN A 20 7.66 0.08 -21.03
N VAL A 21 8.97 0.14 -20.76
CA VAL A 21 9.64 1.36 -20.29
C VAL A 21 9.57 2.46 -21.34
N ALA A 22 9.79 2.14 -22.61
CA ALA A 22 9.69 3.11 -23.71
C ALA A 22 8.28 3.69 -23.82
N LEU A 23 7.24 2.83 -23.78
CA LEU A 23 5.84 3.25 -23.81
C LEU A 23 5.47 4.14 -22.61
N LEU A 24 5.92 3.78 -21.40
CA LEU A 24 5.65 4.57 -20.20
C LEU A 24 6.32 5.94 -20.25
N ARG A 25 7.53 6.03 -20.81
CA ARG A 25 8.26 7.30 -20.98
C ARG A 25 7.64 8.19 -22.05
N ALA A 26 7.12 7.60 -23.13
CA ALA A 26 6.43 8.32 -24.20
C ALA A 26 5.01 8.77 -23.81
N ALA A 27 4.42 8.17 -22.76
CA ALA A 27 3.05 8.49 -22.35
C ALA A 27 2.92 9.92 -21.78
N PRO A 28 1.79 10.61 -22.03
CA PRO A 28 1.49 11.89 -21.39
C PRO A 28 1.53 11.80 -19.86
N VAL A 29 1.83 12.91 -19.19
CA VAL A 29 1.89 12.99 -17.71
C VAL A 29 0.59 12.46 -17.07
N ALA A 30 -0.57 12.83 -17.62
CA ALA A 30 -1.86 12.35 -17.13
C ALA A 30 -1.98 10.82 -17.17
N ARG A 31 -1.48 10.17 -18.24
CA ARG A 31 -1.49 8.71 -18.37
C ARG A 31 -0.53 8.06 -17.37
N ARG A 32 0.65 8.64 -17.17
CA ARG A 32 1.63 8.15 -16.18
C ARG A 32 1.06 8.22 -14.77
N LEU A 33 0.42 9.33 -14.40
CA LEU A 33 -0.24 9.49 -13.11
C LEU A 33 -1.37 8.49 -12.93
N HIS A 34 -2.22 8.31 -13.95
CA HIS A 34 -3.29 7.32 -13.91
C HIS A 34 -2.77 5.90 -13.64
N VAL A 35 -1.70 5.49 -14.34
CA VAL A 35 -1.07 4.18 -14.12
C VAL A 35 -0.51 4.06 -12.70
N ALA A 36 0.19 5.08 -12.20
CA ALA A 36 0.71 5.08 -10.84
C ALA A 36 -0.41 4.91 -9.80
N LEU A 37 -1.48 5.69 -9.90
CA LEU A 37 -2.63 5.62 -8.98
C LEU A 37 -3.35 4.26 -9.05
N ALA A 38 -3.53 3.71 -10.25
CA ALA A 38 -4.15 2.39 -10.43
C ALA A 38 -3.31 1.26 -9.81
N LEU A 39 -1.98 1.31 -9.96
CA LEU A 39 -1.08 0.35 -9.33
C LEU A 39 -1.08 0.52 -7.80
N SER A 40 -1.05 1.75 -7.29
CA SER A 40 -1.17 2.01 -5.85
C SER A 40 -2.47 1.45 -5.28
N ALA A 41 -3.61 1.69 -5.93
CA ALA A 41 -4.89 1.14 -5.51
C ALA A 41 -4.90 -0.40 -5.50
N THR A 42 -4.25 -1.01 -6.49
CA THR A 42 -4.12 -2.48 -6.59
C THR A 42 -3.32 -3.03 -5.41
N VAL A 43 -2.16 -2.44 -5.10
CA VAL A 43 -1.29 -2.87 -3.99
C VAL A 43 -1.98 -2.65 -2.65
N ILE A 44 -2.58 -1.49 -2.42
CA ILE A 44 -3.33 -1.18 -1.19
C ILE A 44 -4.45 -2.22 -0.98
N GLY A 45 -5.25 -2.48 -2.02
CA GLY A 45 -6.32 -3.46 -1.96
C GLY A 45 -5.82 -4.88 -1.66
N ALA A 46 -4.71 -5.29 -2.28
CA ALA A 46 -4.09 -6.59 -2.04
C ALA A 46 -3.59 -6.74 -0.60
N ALA A 47 -2.87 -5.73 -0.09
CA ALA A 47 -2.35 -5.70 1.28
C ALA A 47 -3.48 -5.77 2.32
N ARG A 48 -4.53 -4.95 2.15
CA ARG A 48 -5.68 -4.95 3.06
C ARG A 48 -6.40 -6.29 3.09
N ARG A 49 -6.62 -6.92 1.93
CA ARG A 49 -7.20 -8.28 1.86
C ARG A 49 -6.31 -9.32 2.54
N ALA A 50 -5.00 -9.22 2.38
CA ALA A 50 -4.06 -10.13 3.03
C ALA A 50 -4.10 -9.98 4.56
N LEU A 51 -4.09 -8.76 5.08
CA LEU A 51 -4.22 -8.48 6.51
C LEU A 51 -5.54 -9.00 7.08
N ALA A 52 -6.66 -8.78 6.39
CA ALA A 52 -7.96 -9.28 6.81
C ALA A 52 -7.99 -10.82 6.89
N ARG A 53 -7.38 -11.52 5.92
CA ARG A 53 -7.27 -12.99 5.96
C ARG A 53 -6.38 -13.48 7.11
N ALA A 54 -5.30 -12.76 7.41
CA ALA A 54 -4.38 -13.10 8.50
C ALA A 54 -4.97 -12.80 9.89
N HIS A 55 -5.93 -11.88 9.98
CA HIS A 55 -6.54 -11.42 11.24
C HIS A 55 -8.07 -11.38 11.14
N PRO A 56 -8.74 -12.54 11.07
CA PRO A 56 -10.18 -12.62 10.79
C PRO A 56 -11.08 -11.98 11.85
N HIS A 57 -10.57 -11.77 13.07
CA HIS A 57 -11.30 -11.16 14.18
C HIS A 57 -10.85 -9.72 14.48
N ALA A 58 -9.91 -9.18 13.70
CA ALA A 58 -9.48 -7.80 13.87
C ALA A 58 -10.56 -6.84 13.39
N SER A 59 -10.77 -5.77 14.17
CA SER A 59 -11.56 -4.63 13.76
C SER A 59 -10.93 -3.90 12.57
N VAL A 60 -11.72 -3.08 11.87
CA VAL A 60 -11.23 -2.26 10.76
C VAL A 60 -10.07 -1.35 11.20
N ARG A 61 -10.18 -0.74 12.40
CA ARG A 61 -9.14 0.12 12.98
C ARG A 61 -7.83 -0.62 13.22
N GLU A 62 -7.90 -1.85 13.74
CA GLU A 62 -6.70 -2.67 13.95
C GLU A 62 -6.04 -3.06 12.63
N LEU A 63 -6.84 -3.37 11.60
CA LEU A 63 -6.32 -3.66 10.26
C LEU A 63 -5.66 -2.42 9.62
N ASP A 64 -6.24 -1.22 9.81
CA ASP A 64 -5.66 0.05 9.35
C ASP A 64 -4.33 0.35 10.03
N LEU A 65 -4.25 0.20 11.36
CA LEU A 65 -3.00 0.42 12.10
C LEU A 65 -1.92 -0.58 11.69
N ARG A 66 -2.27 -1.85 11.48
CA ARG A 66 -1.34 -2.87 10.96
C ARG A 66 -0.87 -2.56 9.55
N PHE A 67 -1.76 -2.06 8.69
CA PHE A 67 -1.39 -1.60 7.35
C PHE A 67 -0.35 -0.47 7.43
N VAL A 68 -0.58 0.51 8.31
CA VAL A 68 0.36 1.62 8.49
C VAL A 68 1.70 1.14 9.05
N GLU A 69 1.69 0.25 10.04
CA GLU A 69 2.90 -0.33 10.61
C GLU A 69 3.73 -1.07 9.55
N LEU A 70 3.07 -1.87 8.71
CA LEU A 70 3.71 -2.66 7.65
C LEU A 70 4.37 -1.77 6.59
N HIS A 71 3.74 -0.66 6.21
CA HIS A 71 4.18 0.16 5.07
C HIS A 71 4.99 1.40 5.46
N TYR A 72 4.78 1.94 6.65
CA TYR A 72 5.36 3.21 7.12
C TYR A 72 6.09 3.09 8.46
N GLY A 73 6.11 1.90 9.07
CA GLY A 73 6.83 1.62 10.30
C GLY A 73 6.01 1.83 11.58
N ALA A 74 6.54 1.26 12.68
CA ALA A 74 5.88 1.23 13.98
C ALA A 74 5.65 2.63 14.57
N ASP A 75 6.60 3.55 14.41
CA ASP A 75 6.49 4.92 14.94
C ASP A 75 5.30 5.67 14.31
N THR A 76 5.13 5.53 12.99
CA THR A 76 4.00 6.13 12.27
C THR A 76 2.68 5.53 12.72
N ALA A 77 2.62 4.21 12.93
CA ALA A 77 1.42 3.54 13.43
C ALA A 77 1.07 3.95 14.87
N ALA A 78 2.07 4.10 15.74
CA ALA A 78 1.88 4.58 17.10
C ALA A 78 1.36 6.03 17.12
N GLY A 79 1.93 6.91 16.30
CA GLY A 79 1.45 8.28 16.12
C GLY A 79 -0.01 8.33 15.65
N LEU A 80 -0.36 7.52 14.66
CA LEU A 80 -1.75 7.42 14.18
C LEU A 80 -2.71 6.92 15.26
N ARG A 81 -2.32 5.89 16.04
CA ARG A 81 -3.14 5.38 17.14
C ARG A 81 -3.45 6.49 18.15
N SER A 82 -2.42 7.20 18.61
CA SER A 82 -2.58 8.32 19.55
C SER A 82 -3.47 9.43 19.01
N ASP A 83 -3.35 9.76 17.71
CA ASP A 83 -4.20 10.78 17.07
C ASP A 83 -5.68 10.35 17.03
N LEU A 84 -5.94 9.09 16.68
CA LEU A 84 -7.30 8.57 16.64
C LEU A 84 -7.93 8.48 18.05
N ASP A 85 -7.18 8.01 19.05
CA ASP A 85 -7.66 7.93 20.45
C ASP A 85 -8.03 9.33 21.00
N ARG A 86 -7.24 10.34 20.65
CA ARG A 86 -7.51 11.75 20.98
C ARG A 86 -8.80 12.26 20.32
N ARG A 87 -9.04 11.91 19.06
CA ARG A 87 -10.27 12.31 18.33
C ARG A 87 -11.51 11.65 18.93
N ASP A 88 -11.44 10.37 19.27
CA ASP A 88 -12.57 9.65 19.87
C ASP A 88 -12.94 10.24 21.23
N THR A 89 -11.94 10.58 22.06
CA THR A 89 -12.15 11.24 23.36
C THR A 89 -12.82 12.61 23.23
N THR A 90 -12.51 13.34 22.15
CA THR A 90 -13.12 14.66 21.88
C THR A 90 -14.58 14.51 21.44
N VAL A 91 -14.92 13.47 20.69
CA VAL A 91 -16.29 13.22 20.21
C VAL A 91 -17.20 12.72 21.33
N VAL A 92 -16.68 12.03 22.35
CA VAL A 92 -17.47 11.55 23.50
C VAL A 92 -17.84 12.66 24.50
N ASN A 93 -17.13 13.78 24.49
CA ASN A 93 -17.34 14.91 25.41
C ASN A 93 -18.19 16.06 24.82
N VAL A 94 -18.83 15.84 23.66
CA VAL A 94 -19.76 16.77 23.00
C VAL A 94 -21.14 16.12 22.91
#